data_AF-A0A9P6V3J0-F1
#
_entry.id   AF-A0A9P6V3J0-F1
#
_cell.length_a   1.000
_cell.length_b   1.000
_cell.length_c   1.000
_cell.angle_alpha   90.00
_cell.angle_beta   90.00
_cell.angle_gamma   90.00
#
_symmetry.space_group_name_H-M   'P 1'
#
loop_
_entity.id
_entity.type
_entity.pdbx_description
1 polymer ?
#
loop_
_entity_poly.entity_id
_entity_poly.type
_entity_poly.pdbx_seq_one_letter_code
_entity_poly.pdbx_strand_id
1 'polypeptide(L)'
;MSHNIWLAASDGDLAAVKVFINEKGISINAQDEFGYSALHAAASYGHKELITYLLENGADVNIQDPEGDSPLFVCETVDIAEMLVKGGADAKHVNENEMTAAENAEEEEWLEVAHYLRELTGVPHPDEVDELEDDMSHLMEEKGSDDNSDSDSDEKANGESSTEFKQRIEAIMKATEADGVDRDEELQAVVAEMLATAGPDAAAALSEQLQALEKK
;
A
#
# COMPACT_ATOMS: atom_id res chain seq x y z
N MET A 1 38.13 -14.56 18.87
CA MET A 1 36.92 -14.37 18.06
C MET A 1 37.22 -13.23 17.11
N SER A 2 37.07 -13.43 15.80
CA SER A 2 37.20 -12.36 14.83
C SER A 2 36.03 -11.41 15.05
N HIS A 3 36.26 -10.32 15.80
CA HIS A 3 35.26 -9.28 15.99
C HIS A 3 35.09 -8.58 14.64
N ASN A 4 33.92 -8.70 14.01
CA ASN A 4 33.58 -8.06 12.75
C ASN A 4 32.67 -6.84 13.02
N ILE A 5 32.51 -5.97 12.02
CA ILE A 5 31.73 -4.74 12.17
C ILE A 5 30.25 -5.01 12.47
N TRP A 6 29.70 -6.12 11.96
CA TRP A 6 28.32 -6.53 12.20
C TRP A 6 28.06 -6.87 13.68
N LEU A 7 28.91 -7.69 14.30
CA LEU A 7 28.78 -8.01 15.74
C LEU A 7 28.91 -6.76 16.62
N ALA A 8 29.82 -5.86 16.27
CA ALA A 8 29.93 -4.58 16.97
C ALA A 8 28.66 -3.73 16.80
N ALA A 9 28.03 -3.77 15.61
CA ALA A 9 26.80 -3.06 15.35
C ALA A 9 25.58 -3.69 16.05
N SER A 10 25.48 -5.02 16.11
CA SER A 10 24.42 -5.73 16.83
C SER A 10 24.48 -5.51 18.34
N ASP A 11 25.68 -5.34 18.89
CA ASP A 11 25.90 -5.01 20.30
C ASP A 11 25.75 -3.50 20.60
N GLY A 12 25.59 -2.66 19.57
CA GLY A 12 25.52 -1.21 19.71
C GLY A 12 26.86 -0.56 20.10
N ASP A 13 27.98 -1.27 19.92
CA ASP A 13 29.32 -0.78 20.25
C ASP A 13 29.79 0.27 19.21
N LEU A 14 29.30 1.49 19.39
CA LEU A 14 29.65 2.65 18.58
C LEU A 14 31.17 2.89 18.52
N ALA A 15 31.90 2.60 19.59
CA ALA A 15 33.34 2.80 19.62
C ALA A 15 34.04 1.78 18.70
N ALA A 16 33.66 0.51 18.78
CA ALA A 16 34.18 -0.52 17.89
C ALA A 16 33.82 -0.24 16.42
N VAL A 17 32.57 0.12 16.12
CA VAL A 17 32.15 0.47 14.75
C VAL A 17 32.97 1.65 14.20
N LYS A 18 33.19 2.69 15.00
CA LYS A 18 34.06 3.82 14.64
C LYS A 18 35.49 3.39 14.33
N VAL A 19 36.07 2.47 15.09
CA VAL A 19 37.41 1.93 14.81
C VAL A 19 37.42 1.14 13.50
N PHE A 20 36.40 0.32 13.24
CA PHE A 20 36.28 -0.45 11.99
C PHE A 20 36.22 0.46 10.76
N ILE A 21 35.38 1.50 10.79
CA ILE A 21 35.19 2.40 9.65
C ILE A 21 36.40 3.34 9.50
N ASN A 22 36.79 4.05 10.56
CA ASN A 22 37.75 5.15 10.45
C ASN A 22 39.22 4.69 10.46
N GLU A 23 39.55 3.63 11.22
CA GLU A 23 40.94 3.19 11.39
C GLU A 23 41.28 1.98 10.51
N LYS A 24 40.35 1.02 10.39
CA LYS A 24 40.55 -0.18 9.56
C LYS A 24 40.10 0.00 8.12
N GLY A 25 39.46 1.14 7.80
CA GLY A 25 39.04 1.47 6.43
C GLY A 25 37.97 0.55 5.88
N ILE A 26 37.16 -0.07 6.74
CA ILE A 26 35.99 -0.84 6.31
C ILE A 26 34.97 0.14 5.74
N SER A 27 34.44 -0.16 4.56
CA SER A 27 33.36 0.63 3.95
C SER A 27 32.18 0.74 4.91
N ILE A 28 31.59 1.93 5.04
CA ILE A 28 30.41 2.14 5.87
C ILE A 28 29.22 1.28 5.42
N ASN A 29 29.20 0.94 4.12
CA ASN A 29 28.21 0.08 3.47
C ASN A 29 28.73 -1.36 3.28
N ALA A 30 29.78 -1.76 4.01
CA ALA A 30 30.24 -3.14 3.96
C ALA A 30 29.15 -4.07 4.48
N GLN A 31 28.91 -5.14 3.73
CA GLN A 31 27.99 -6.21 4.08
C GLN A 31 28.78 -7.42 4.56
N ASP A 32 28.20 -8.19 5.48
CA ASP A 32 28.75 -9.48 5.89
C ASP A 32 28.50 -10.58 4.85
N GLU A 33 28.76 -11.84 5.19
CA GLU A 33 28.57 -12.96 4.27
C GLU A 33 27.11 -13.28 3.94
N PHE A 34 26.16 -12.74 4.72
CA PHE A 34 24.72 -12.85 4.52
C PHE A 34 24.15 -11.59 3.85
N GLY A 35 24.97 -10.58 3.56
CA GLY A 35 24.52 -9.33 2.98
C GLY A 35 24.02 -8.30 3.99
N TYR A 36 24.16 -8.53 5.30
CA TYR A 36 23.76 -7.53 6.29
C TYR A 36 24.82 -6.46 6.48
N SER A 37 24.39 -5.20 6.42
CA SER A 37 25.23 -4.05 6.72
C SER A 37 25.20 -3.70 8.21
N ALA A 38 26.13 -2.83 8.66
CA ALA A 38 26.08 -2.30 10.03
C ALA A 38 24.77 -1.54 10.32
N LEU A 39 24.14 -0.95 9.30
CA LEU A 39 22.87 -0.24 9.45
C LEU A 39 21.69 -1.20 9.64
N HIS A 40 21.69 -2.37 8.97
CA HIS A 40 20.70 -3.43 9.23
C HIS A 40 20.74 -3.88 10.69
N ALA A 41 21.95 -4.23 11.19
CA ALA A 41 22.12 -4.65 12.58
C ALA A 41 21.70 -3.56 13.56
N ALA A 42 22.10 -2.31 13.33
CA ALA A 42 21.72 -1.21 14.20
C ALA A 42 20.19 -0.97 14.22
N ALA A 43 19.52 -1.13 13.07
CA ALA A 43 18.06 -1.00 12.96
C ALA A 43 17.31 -2.12 13.68
N SER A 44 17.71 -3.38 13.44
CA SER A 44 17.08 -4.56 14.06
C SER A 44 17.24 -4.56 15.58
N TYR A 45 18.41 -4.20 16.10
CA TYR A 45 18.65 -4.18 17.54
C TYR A 45 18.35 -2.81 18.21
N GLY A 46 17.79 -1.85 17.47
CA GLY A 46 17.31 -0.58 18.03
C GLY A 46 18.39 0.41 18.49
N HIS A 47 19.60 0.35 17.93
CA HIS A 47 20.75 1.15 18.36
C HIS A 47 20.74 2.57 17.76
N LYS A 48 19.86 3.43 18.28
CA LYS A 48 19.64 4.82 17.79
C LYS A 48 20.93 5.62 17.61
N GLU A 49 21.81 5.66 18.61
CA GLU A 49 23.06 6.44 18.53
C GLU A 49 23.97 5.95 17.39
N LEU A 50 23.97 4.64 17.14
CA LEU A 50 24.73 4.05 16.05
C LEU A 50 24.11 4.35 14.70
N ILE A 51 22.79 4.28 14.57
CA ILE A 51 22.06 4.67 13.34
C ILE A 51 22.36 6.11 12.97
N THR A 52 22.24 7.04 13.93
CA THR A 52 22.57 8.45 13.71
C THR A 52 23.98 8.60 13.18
N TYR A 53 24.96 7.97 13.83
CA TYR A 53 26.35 8.02 13.37
C TYR A 53 26.52 7.47 11.95
N LEU A 54 25.92 6.32 11.63
CA LEU A 54 26.03 5.70 10.32
C LEU A 54 25.43 6.61 9.23
N LEU A 55 24.22 7.12 9.42
CA LEU A 55 23.54 8.00 8.48
C LEU A 55 24.30 9.33 8.27
N GLU A 56 24.78 9.96 9.34
CA GLU A 56 25.58 11.19 9.26
C GLU A 56 26.91 11.01 8.50
N ASN A 57 27.43 9.78 8.46
CA ASN A 57 28.66 9.45 7.75
C ASN A 57 28.42 8.86 6.35
N GLY A 58 27.19 8.96 5.84
CA GLY A 58 26.84 8.57 4.48
C GLY A 58 26.61 7.08 4.28
N ALA A 59 26.17 6.37 5.32
CA ALA A 59 25.60 5.05 5.14
C ALA A 59 24.43 5.11 4.15
N ASP A 60 24.37 4.16 3.24
CA ASP A 60 23.24 4.02 2.33
C ASP A 60 22.05 3.46 3.11
N VAL A 61 21.05 4.31 3.33
CA VAL A 61 19.84 3.97 4.08
C VAL A 61 18.97 2.95 3.34
N ASN A 62 19.13 2.82 2.02
CA ASN A 62 18.39 1.89 1.16
C ASN A 62 19.26 0.71 0.73
N ILE A 63 20.37 0.45 1.41
CA ILE A 63 21.20 -0.74 1.15
C ILE A 63 20.36 -1.99 1.33
N GLN A 64 20.41 -2.91 0.37
CA GLN A 64 19.60 -4.12 0.37
C GLN A 64 20.45 -5.36 0.69
N ASP A 65 19.91 -6.26 1.50
CA ASP A 65 20.39 -7.62 1.64
C ASP A 65 19.96 -8.50 0.43
N PRO A 66 20.29 -9.81 0.39
CA PRO A 66 19.94 -10.69 -0.72
C PRO A 66 18.44 -10.93 -0.89
N GLU A 67 17.64 -10.72 0.14
CA GLU A 67 16.19 -10.80 0.16
C GLU A 67 15.55 -9.49 -0.35
N GLY A 68 16.36 -8.46 -0.61
CA GLY A 68 15.89 -7.15 -1.05
C GLY A 68 15.41 -6.28 0.12
N ASP A 69 15.63 -6.71 1.36
CA ASP A 69 15.25 -6.00 2.56
C ASP A 69 16.28 -4.88 2.81
N SER A 70 15.76 -3.68 3.06
CA SER A 70 16.58 -2.55 3.52
C SER A 70 16.55 -2.48 5.05
N PRO A 71 17.39 -1.64 5.71
CA PRO A 71 17.31 -1.43 7.15
C PRO A 71 15.91 -1.06 7.67
N LEU A 72 15.03 -0.50 6.83
CA LEU A 72 13.65 -0.19 7.20
C LEU A 72 12.77 -1.45 7.36
N PHE A 73 13.07 -2.55 6.66
CA PHE A 73 12.30 -3.80 6.74
C PHE A 73 12.52 -4.52 8.07
N VAL A 74 13.70 -4.34 8.67
CA VAL A 74 14.13 -5.07 9.86
C VAL A 74 14.03 -4.25 11.15
N CYS A 75 13.45 -3.05 11.13
CA CYS A 75 13.37 -2.20 12.33
C CYS A 75 12.14 -2.51 13.20
N GLU A 76 12.35 -2.75 14.49
CA GLU A 76 11.28 -3.22 15.40
C GLU A 76 10.49 -2.08 16.09
N THR A 77 10.89 -0.82 15.90
CA THR A 77 10.26 0.32 16.62
C THR A 77 10.04 1.53 15.73
N VAL A 78 8.96 2.27 16.00
CA VAL A 78 8.58 3.50 15.27
C VAL A 78 9.69 4.54 15.32
N ASP A 79 10.38 4.68 16.46
CA ASP A 79 11.49 5.63 16.57
C ASP A 79 12.61 5.34 15.57
N ILE A 80 12.92 4.05 15.35
CA ILE A 80 13.96 3.63 14.39
C ILE A 80 13.46 3.83 12.96
N ALA A 81 12.22 3.43 12.68
CA ALA A 81 11.58 3.66 11.38
C ALA A 81 11.60 5.16 11.02
N GLU A 82 11.25 6.04 11.97
CA GLU A 82 11.26 7.48 11.79
C GLU A 82 12.66 8.01 11.49
N MET A 83 13.69 7.49 12.19
CA MET A 83 15.09 7.86 11.92
C MET A 83 15.53 7.47 10.51
N LEU A 84 15.18 6.27 10.05
CA LEU A 84 15.52 5.78 8.72
C LEU A 84 14.76 6.56 7.63
N VAL A 85 13.46 6.79 7.81
CA VAL A 85 12.64 7.61 6.89
C VAL A 85 13.17 9.04 6.80
N LYS A 86 13.52 9.68 7.93
CA LYS A 86 14.20 10.99 7.94
C LYS A 86 15.56 10.95 7.24
N GLY A 87 16.24 9.80 7.29
CA GLY A 87 17.48 9.52 6.56
C GLY A 87 17.30 9.31 5.05
N GLY A 88 16.05 9.24 4.55
CA GLY A 88 15.74 9.02 3.13
C GLY A 88 15.43 7.57 2.76
N ALA A 89 15.03 6.73 3.73
CA ALA A 89 14.55 5.39 3.44
C ALA A 89 13.31 5.42 2.54
N ASP A 90 13.28 4.56 1.52
CA ASP A 90 12.13 4.39 0.65
C ASP A 90 11.10 3.44 1.28
N ALA A 91 10.10 4.01 1.95
CA ALA A 91 9.02 3.25 2.59
C ALA A 91 8.10 2.51 1.58
N LYS A 92 8.23 2.76 0.28
CA LYS A 92 7.44 2.10 -0.78
C LYS A 92 8.22 1.04 -1.55
N HIS A 93 9.50 0.88 -1.25
CA HIS A 93 10.31 -0.19 -1.82
C HIS A 93 9.69 -1.55 -1.46
N VAL A 94 9.76 -2.49 -2.41
CA VAL A 94 9.33 -3.87 -2.20
C VAL A 94 10.53 -4.81 -2.30
N ASN A 95 10.61 -5.76 -1.38
CA ASN A 95 11.66 -6.78 -1.37
C ASN A 95 11.43 -7.85 -2.46
N GLU A 96 12.27 -8.89 -2.49
CA GLU A 96 12.16 -9.98 -3.48
C GLU A 96 10.86 -10.80 -3.35
N ASN A 97 10.16 -10.69 -2.22
CA ASN A 97 8.83 -11.30 -2.00
C ASN A 97 7.68 -10.36 -2.37
N GLU A 98 7.96 -9.23 -3.04
CA GLU A 98 6.98 -8.18 -3.38
C GLU A 98 6.31 -7.52 -2.16
N MET A 99 6.91 -7.63 -0.97
CA MET A 99 6.40 -7.03 0.26
C MET A 99 7.06 -5.67 0.52
N THR A 100 6.27 -4.72 0.99
CA THR A 100 6.76 -3.46 1.57
C THR A 100 7.23 -3.65 3.01
N ALA A 101 7.97 -2.68 3.55
CA ALA A 101 8.38 -2.71 4.96
C ALA A 101 7.18 -2.69 5.93
N ALA A 102 6.04 -2.10 5.53
CA ALA A 102 4.82 -2.11 6.33
C ALA A 102 4.20 -3.51 6.41
N GLU A 103 4.12 -4.22 5.28
CA GLU A 103 3.61 -5.60 5.21
C GLU A 103 4.54 -6.57 5.93
N ASN A 104 5.86 -6.40 5.81
CA ASN A 104 6.82 -7.21 6.57
C ASN A 104 6.67 -7.00 8.09
N ALA A 105 6.46 -5.76 8.53
CA ALA A 105 6.21 -5.46 9.93
C ALA A 105 4.90 -6.07 10.46
N GLU A 106 3.88 -6.28 9.62
CA GLU A 106 2.64 -6.97 10.00
C GLU A 106 2.86 -8.48 10.19
N GLU A 107 3.57 -9.12 9.27
CA GLU A 107 3.95 -10.54 9.37
C GLU A 107 4.77 -10.84 10.65
N GLU A 108 5.61 -9.89 11.06
CA GLU A 108 6.42 -9.97 12.30
C GLU A 108 5.71 -9.43 13.55
N GLU A 109 4.43 -9.03 13.44
CA GLU A 109 3.60 -8.46 14.52
C GLU A 109 4.12 -7.13 15.12
N TRP A 110 4.93 -6.36 14.39
CA TRP A 110 5.38 -5.01 14.76
C TRP A 110 4.35 -3.94 14.36
N LEU A 111 3.12 -4.11 14.84
CA LEU A 111 1.96 -3.33 14.39
C LEU A 111 2.18 -1.82 14.45
N GLU A 112 2.81 -1.29 15.50
CA GLU A 112 3.07 0.17 15.58
C GLU A 112 3.94 0.68 14.41
N VAL A 113 4.93 -0.09 13.97
CA VAL A 113 5.77 0.24 12.81
C VAL A 113 4.95 0.16 11.53
N ALA A 114 4.16 -0.90 11.35
CA ALA A 114 3.29 -1.06 10.19
C ALA A 114 2.32 0.12 10.05
N HIS A 115 1.58 0.44 11.12
CA HIS A 115 0.67 1.59 11.17
C HIS A 115 1.38 2.91 10.84
N TYR A 116 2.56 3.15 11.40
CA TYR A 116 3.36 4.34 11.10
C TYR A 116 3.74 4.44 9.62
N LEU A 117 4.20 3.34 9.02
CA LEU A 117 4.60 3.32 7.60
C LEU A 117 3.40 3.44 6.66
N ARG A 118 2.24 2.88 7.03
CA ARG A 118 0.97 3.05 6.31
C ARG A 118 0.48 4.49 6.32
N GLU A 119 0.51 5.14 7.48
CA GLU A 119 0.17 6.56 7.62
C GLU A 119 1.08 7.43 6.73
N LEU A 120 2.37 7.13 6.69
CA LEU A 120 3.35 7.83 5.85
C LEU A 120 3.09 7.65 4.34
N THR A 121 2.72 6.44 3.92
CA THR A 121 2.56 6.09 2.50
C THR A 121 1.16 6.39 1.95
N GLY A 122 0.17 6.57 2.84
CA GLY A 122 -1.23 6.80 2.51
C GLY A 122 -2.02 5.54 2.16
N VAL A 123 -1.47 4.35 2.47
CA VAL A 123 -2.11 3.05 2.21
C VAL A 123 -2.64 2.50 3.54
N PRO A 124 -3.96 2.48 3.79
CA PRO A 124 -4.54 1.99 5.06
C PRO A 124 -4.36 0.48 5.23
N HIS A 125 -4.54 -0.02 6.45
CA HIS A 125 -4.43 -1.45 6.78
C HIS A 125 -5.57 -2.23 6.10
N PRO A 126 -5.34 -3.44 5.53
CA PRO A 126 -6.40 -4.27 4.97
C PRO A 126 -7.54 -4.53 5.97
N ASP A 127 -7.25 -4.86 7.22
CA ASP A 127 -8.29 -5.07 8.24
C ASP A 127 -9.12 -3.81 8.60
N GLU A 128 -8.66 -2.59 8.28
CA GLU A 128 -9.46 -1.37 8.47
C GLU A 128 -10.54 -1.20 7.38
N VAL A 129 -10.44 -1.90 6.25
CA VAL A 129 -11.52 -1.92 5.24
C VAL A 129 -12.64 -2.92 5.58
N ASP A 130 -12.38 -3.92 6.43
CA ASP A 130 -13.36 -4.93 6.80
C ASP A 130 -14.46 -4.39 7.75
N GLU A 131 -14.17 -3.46 8.66
CA GLU A 131 -15.22 -2.85 9.52
C GLU A 131 -16.24 -2.02 8.73
N LEU A 132 -15.87 -1.49 7.56
CA LEU A 132 -16.79 -0.75 6.70
C LEU A 132 -17.62 -1.67 5.78
N GLU A 133 -17.12 -2.86 5.44
CA GLU A 133 -17.86 -3.86 4.65
C GLU A 133 -18.86 -4.65 5.50
N ASP A 134 -18.54 -4.93 6.77
CA ASP A 134 -19.46 -5.58 7.72
C ASP A 134 -20.67 -4.69 8.08
N ASP A 135 -20.48 -3.38 8.27
CA ASP A 135 -21.60 -2.46 8.51
C ASP A 135 -22.48 -2.28 7.26
N MET A 136 -21.93 -2.42 6.05
CA MET A 136 -22.68 -2.31 4.79
C MET A 136 -23.48 -3.58 4.46
N SER A 137 -22.95 -4.75 4.83
CA SER A 137 -23.62 -6.04 4.64
C SER A 137 -24.81 -6.20 5.59
N HIS A 138 -24.73 -5.69 6.83
CA HIS A 138 -25.86 -5.72 7.76
C HIS A 138 -26.97 -4.71 7.41
N LEU A 139 -26.64 -3.61 6.72
CA LEU A 139 -27.63 -2.63 6.27
C LEU A 139 -28.47 -3.10 5.08
N MET A 140 -27.99 -4.11 4.33
CA MET A 140 -28.65 -4.63 3.12
C MET A 140 -29.60 -5.81 3.39
N GLU A 141 -29.60 -6.41 4.60
CA GLU A 141 -30.46 -7.57 4.91
C GLU A 141 -31.79 -7.24 5.60
N GLU A 142 -32.05 -5.99 6.02
CA GLU A 142 -33.27 -5.67 6.80
C GLU A 142 -34.45 -5.08 5.99
N LYS A 143 -34.59 -5.40 4.70
CA LYS A 143 -35.88 -5.23 3.99
C LYS A 143 -36.12 -6.30 2.93
N GLY A 144 -36.67 -7.44 3.37
CA GLY A 144 -37.08 -8.50 2.45
C GLY A 144 -37.98 -9.55 3.09
N SER A 145 -38.93 -9.14 3.94
CA SER A 145 -40.02 -10.04 4.39
C SER A 145 -41.36 -9.31 4.35
N ASP A 146 -41.81 -9.04 3.13
CA ASP A 146 -43.23 -8.93 2.83
C ASP A 146 -43.61 -10.13 1.96
N ASP A 147 -44.04 -11.21 2.63
CA ASP A 147 -44.84 -12.26 2.02
C ASP A 147 -46.08 -11.63 1.41
N ASN A 148 -46.15 -11.59 0.08
CA ASN A 148 -47.43 -11.59 -0.59
C ASN A 148 -47.39 -12.54 -1.79
N SER A 149 -48.21 -13.57 -1.65
CA SER A 149 -48.51 -14.60 -2.62
C SER A 149 -49.11 -14.02 -3.90
N ASP A 150 -48.82 -14.72 -4.99
CA ASP A 150 -49.65 -14.96 -6.16
C ASP A 150 -49.14 -14.42 -7.50
N SER A 151 -49.22 -15.36 -8.45
CA SER A 151 -49.34 -15.25 -9.90
C SER A 151 -48.08 -15.06 -10.73
N ASP A 152 -47.66 -16.19 -11.30
CA ASP A 152 -47.32 -16.39 -12.71
C ASP A 152 -47.29 -15.09 -13.56
N SER A 153 -46.10 -14.69 -13.96
CA SER A 153 -45.88 -14.11 -15.29
C SER A 153 -44.42 -14.25 -15.68
N ASP A 154 -44.20 -14.95 -16.78
CA ASP A 154 -42.98 -14.88 -17.58
C ASP A 154 -42.64 -13.41 -17.85
N GLU A 155 -41.54 -12.92 -17.28
CA GLU A 155 -40.88 -11.75 -17.82
C GLU A 155 -39.36 -11.97 -17.78
N LYS A 156 -38.82 -12.27 -18.97
CA LYS A 156 -37.40 -12.22 -19.26
C LYS A 156 -36.92 -10.78 -19.03
N ALA A 157 -36.58 -10.43 -17.81
CA ALA A 157 -35.77 -9.26 -17.53
C ALA A 157 -34.31 -9.68 -17.54
N ASN A 158 -33.72 -9.67 -18.73
CA ASN A 158 -32.29 -9.58 -18.91
C ASN A 158 -31.87 -8.18 -18.45
N GLY A 159 -31.85 -7.96 -17.13
CA GLY A 159 -31.38 -6.72 -16.51
C GLY A 159 -29.87 -6.78 -16.46
N GLU A 160 -29.22 -6.03 -17.35
CA GLU A 160 -27.77 -5.86 -17.29
C GLU A 160 -27.38 -5.39 -15.88
N SER A 161 -26.41 -6.06 -15.27
CA SER A 161 -25.95 -5.75 -13.92
C SER A 161 -25.29 -4.36 -13.90
N SER A 162 -25.37 -3.64 -12.78
CA SER A 162 -24.66 -2.35 -12.55
C SER A 162 -23.16 -2.45 -12.91
N THR A 163 -22.59 -3.64 -12.77
CA THR A 163 -21.22 -3.97 -13.19
C THR A 163 -21.02 -4.03 -14.71
N GLU A 164 -21.96 -4.64 -15.45
CA GLU A 164 -21.91 -4.69 -16.92
C GLU A 164 -22.04 -3.28 -17.51
N PHE A 165 -22.83 -2.43 -16.85
CA PHE A 165 -22.99 -1.06 -17.27
C PHE A 165 -21.74 -0.21 -17.07
N LYS A 166 -21.08 -0.34 -15.90
CA LYS A 166 -19.79 0.31 -15.65
C LYS A 166 -18.74 -0.12 -16.67
N GLN A 167 -18.70 -1.41 -17.01
CA GLN A 167 -17.78 -1.93 -18.02
C GLN A 167 -18.06 -1.37 -19.42
N ARG A 168 -19.32 -1.15 -19.82
CA ARG A 168 -19.66 -0.51 -21.10
C ARG A 168 -19.21 0.96 -21.14
N ILE A 169 -19.47 1.75 -20.09
CA ILE A 169 -19.03 3.15 -20.02
C ILE A 169 -17.49 3.23 -20.03
N GLU A 170 -16.81 2.39 -19.25
CA GLU A 170 -15.35 2.36 -19.20
C GLU A 170 -14.73 1.93 -20.54
N ALA A 171 -15.35 0.97 -21.24
CA ALA A 171 -14.93 0.57 -22.58
C ALA A 171 -15.08 1.71 -23.61
N ILE A 172 -16.17 2.49 -23.55
CA ILE A 172 -16.39 3.65 -24.43
C ILE A 172 -15.36 4.76 -24.13
N MET A 173 -15.05 5.02 -22.86
CA MET A 173 -14.05 6.01 -22.47
C MET A 173 -12.61 5.57 -22.78
N LYS A 174 -12.30 4.28 -22.65
CA LYS A 174 -10.96 3.71 -22.88
C LYS A 174 -10.67 3.43 -24.35
N ALA A 175 -11.68 3.39 -25.22
CA ALA A 175 -11.50 3.40 -26.67
C ALA A 175 -10.89 4.75 -27.08
N THR A 176 -9.56 4.78 -27.10
CA THR A 176 -8.71 5.91 -27.45
C THR A 176 -9.11 6.54 -28.77
N GLU A 177 -9.06 7.89 -28.78
CA GLU A 177 -9.17 8.94 -29.80
C GLU A 177 -8.71 8.67 -31.26
N ALA A 178 -8.82 7.45 -31.79
CA ALA A 178 -8.24 7.10 -33.08
C ALA A 178 -9.10 7.48 -34.30
N ASP A 179 -10.43 7.63 -34.17
CA ASP A 179 -11.30 7.71 -35.36
C ASP A 179 -12.24 8.93 -35.44
N GLY A 180 -12.09 9.94 -34.58
CA GLY A 180 -12.88 11.19 -34.70
C GLY A 180 -14.40 10.97 -34.64
N VAL A 181 -14.84 9.85 -34.05
CA VAL A 181 -16.25 9.55 -33.79
C VAL A 181 -16.73 10.48 -32.67
N ASP A 182 -17.84 11.17 -32.93
CA ASP A 182 -18.50 12.04 -31.97
C ASP A 182 -19.14 11.18 -30.87
N ARG A 183 -18.40 10.99 -29.77
CA ARG A 183 -18.71 10.04 -28.68
C ARG A 183 -19.80 10.56 -27.75
N ASP A 184 -20.17 11.84 -27.86
CA ASP A 184 -21.16 12.46 -26.99
C ASP A 184 -22.57 11.86 -27.23
N GLU A 185 -22.93 11.51 -28.48
CA GLU A 185 -24.22 10.88 -28.76
C GLU A 185 -24.31 9.44 -28.24
N GLU A 186 -23.23 8.64 -28.33
CA GLU A 186 -23.21 7.26 -27.83
C GLU A 186 -23.20 7.22 -26.30
N LEU A 187 -22.43 8.09 -25.66
CA LEU A 187 -22.39 8.19 -24.20
C LEU A 187 -23.76 8.66 -23.67
N GLN A 188 -24.41 9.61 -24.34
CA GLN A 188 -25.75 10.07 -23.97
C GLN A 188 -26.83 9.00 -24.19
N ALA A 189 -26.75 8.19 -25.24
CA ALA A 189 -27.70 7.11 -25.49
C ALA A 189 -27.63 6.02 -24.41
N VAL A 190 -26.41 5.64 -24.02
CA VAL A 190 -26.13 4.66 -22.95
C VAL A 190 -26.62 5.20 -21.59
N VAL A 191 -26.34 6.47 -21.28
CA VAL A 191 -26.85 7.11 -20.05
C VAL A 191 -28.38 7.23 -20.04
N ALA A 192 -29.03 7.46 -21.19
CA ALA A 192 -30.49 7.53 -21.29
C ALA A 192 -31.16 6.16 -21.06
N GLU A 193 -30.57 5.08 -21.58
CA GLU A 193 -31.03 3.70 -21.37
C GLU A 193 -30.91 3.29 -19.88
N MET A 194 -29.86 3.75 -19.20
CA MET A 194 -29.69 3.60 -17.74
C MET A 194 -30.77 4.29 -16.93
N LEU A 195 -31.02 5.56 -17.22
CA LEU A 195 -31.99 6.34 -16.45
C LEU A 195 -33.42 5.82 -16.65
N ALA A 196 -33.70 5.14 -17.77
CA ALA A 196 -34.98 4.49 -18.03
C ALA A 196 -35.17 3.17 -17.25
N THR A 197 -34.09 2.55 -16.80
CA THR A 197 -34.10 1.22 -16.14
C THR A 197 -33.69 1.27 -14.67
N ALA A 198 -33.01 2.33 -14.24
CA ALA A 198 -32.51 2.52 -12.89
C ALA A 198 -33.54 3.24 -11.99
N GLY A 199 -33.72 2.74 -10.77
CA GLY A 199 -34.53 3.41 -9.74
C GLY A 199 -33.96 4.77 -9.32
N PRO A 200 -34.76 5.60 -8.61
CA PRO A 200 -34.45 7.01 -8.34
C PRO A 200 -33.11 7.24 -7.60
N ASP A 201 -32.68 6.28 -6.77
CA ASP A 201 -31.42 6.40 -6.02
C ASP A 201 -30.19 6.12 -6.90
N ALA A 202 -30.30 5.21 -7.87
CA ALA A 202 -29.22 4.92 -8.82
C ALA A 202 -29.05 6.08 -9.82
N ALA A 203 -30.14 6.72 -10.24
CA ALA A 203 -30.09 7.93 -11.06
C ALA A 203 -29.36 9.10 -10.37
N ALA A 204 -29.48 9.23 -9.04
CA ALA A 204 -28.80 10.27 -8.27
C ALA A 204 -27.28 10.04 -8.19
N ALA A 205 -26.85 8.81 -7.89
CA ALA A 205 -25.43 8.45 -7.82
C ALA A 205 -24.72 8.61 -9.18
N LEU A 206 -25.42 8.30 -10.28
CA LEU A 206 -24.88 8.44 -11.64
C LEU A 206 -24.76 9.91 -12.08
N SER A 207 -25.73 10.74 -11.70
CA SER A 207 -25.68 12.19 -11.95
C SER A 207 -24.46 12.84 -11.28
N GLU A 208 -24.12 12.40 -10.07
CA GLU A 208 -22.94 12.88 -9.34
C GLU A 208 -21.62 12.42 -9.99
N GLN A 209 -21.57 11.16 -10.46
CA GLN A 209 -20.39 10.63 -11.15
C GLN A 209 -20.15 11.25 -12.53
N LEU A 210 -21.21 11.55 -13.30
CA LEU A 210 -21.09 12.29 -14.56
C LEU A 210 -20.53 13.71 -14.34
N GLN A 211 -20.98 14.41 -13.30
CA GLN A 211 -20.46 15.74 -12.94
C GLN A 211 -19.00 15.71 -12.47
N ALA A 212 -18.53 14.59 -11.90
CA ALA A 212 -17.13 14.41 -11.52
C ALA A 212 -16.24 14.15 -12.74
N LEU A 213 -16.77 13.48 -13.77
CA LEU A 213 -16.07 13.20 -15.02
C LEU A 213 -15.94 14.44 -15.93
N GLU A 214 -16.96 15.31 -16.00
CA GLU A 214 -16.89 16.57 -16.79
C GLU A 214 -15.91 17.61 -16.22
N LYS A 215 -15.41 17.43 -14.99
CA LYS A 215 -14.46 18.34 -14.32
C LYS A 215 -13.00 17.94 -14.48
N LYS A 216 -12.70 16.85 -15.17
CA LYS A 216 -11.34 16.41 -15.54
C LYS A 216 -11.04 16.76 -16.98
#